data_AF-A0A2S2QN49-F1
#
_entry.id   AF-A0A2S2QN49-F1
#
_cell.length_a   1.000
_cell.length_b   1.000
_cell.length_c   1.000
_cell.angle_alpha   90.00
_cell.angle_beta   90.00
_cell.angle_gamma   90.00
#
_symmetry.space_group_name_H-M   'P 1'
#
loop_
_entity.id
_entity.type
_entity.pdbx_description
1 polymer ?
#
loop_
_entity_poly.entity_id
_entity_poly.type
_entity_poly.pdbx_seq_one_letter_code
_entity_poly.pdbx_strand_id
1 'polypeptide(L)'
;MNHEYHEYLTDRFFVEVNIRNIDIKKCIMSYGPCRPDIVFPITKKEDGSSYHFPSYYYEQTLKSDVKIPRFWLYYSVGLDCVYCETCWLFANRHYSYFKNAWIIGINDWPNLTNKITTHEKSLQHIETSKTCSLWKQNETIDKISERQYSEEALFWRNVLERIIKIILFLTADNTALRGHEH
;
A
#
# COMPACT_ATOMS: atom_id res chain seq x y z
N MET A 1 -16.75 13.41 20.43
CA MET A 1 -16.06 12.38 19.63
C MET A 1 -15.78 12.99 18.28
N ASN A 2 -14.51 13.26 17.98
CA ASN A 2 -14.11 14.19 16.92
C ASN A 2 -14.23 13.54 15.54
N HIS A 3 -14.79 14.32 14.62
CA HIS A 3 -15.10 13.94 13.24
C HIS A 3 -13.87 13.68 12.34
N GLU A 4 -12.64 13.93 12.83
CA GLU A 4 -11.40 13.91 12.04
C GLU A 4 -10.75 12.51 11.92
N TYR A 5 -11.08 11.55 12.78
CA TYR A 5 -10.44 10.23 12.78
C TYR A 5 -10.87 9.31 11.62
N HIS A 6 -11.96 9.64 10.93
CA HIS A 6 -12.51 8.80 9.87
C HIS A 6 -11.84 8.99 8.49
N GLU A 7 -10.95 9.97 8.31
CA GLU A 7 -10.27 10.21 7.03
C GLU A 7 -9.04 9.33 6.79
N TYR A 8 -8.50 8.67 7.84
CA TYR A 8 -7.25 7.90 7.77
C TYR A 8 -7.48 6.44 8.14
N LEU A 9 -8.23 5.70 7.31
CA LEU A 9 -8.60 4.30 7.56
C LEU A 9 -7.40 3.34 7.66
N THR A 10 -6.27 3.70 7.08
CA THR A 10 -4.99 2.95 7.19
C THR A 10 -4.07 3.48 8.28
N ASP A 11 -4.54 4.40 9.13
CA ASP A 11 -3.78 4.82 10.29
C ASP A 11 -3.43 3.59 11.13
N ARG A 12 -2.14 3.41 11.37
CA ARG A 12 -1.56 2.39 12.24
C ARG A 12 -2.27 2.29 13.59
N PHE A 13 -2.84 3.38 14.11
CA PHE A 13 -3.63 3.40 15.34
C PHE A 13 -4.74 2.34 15.35
N PHE A 14 -5.39 2.09 14.20
CA PHE A 14 -6.51 1.15 14.09
C PHE A 14 -6.09 -0.28 13.75
N VAL A 15 -4.80 -0.53 13.52
CA VAL A 15 -4.31 -1.79 12.95
C VAL A 15 -3.27 -2.42 13.87
N GLU A 16 -3.33 -3.74 14.02
CA GLU A 16 -2.39 -4.48 14.85
C GLU A 16 -0.93 -4.27 14.45
N VAL A 17 -0.05 -4.26 15.45
CA VAL A 17 1.39 -4.08 15.24
C VAL A 17 2.00 -5.23 14.44
N ASN A 18 1.43 -6.45 14.51
CA ASN A 18 1.95 -7.65 13.85
C ASN A 18 0.93 -8.26 12.87
N ILE A 19 0.91 -7.73 11.66
CA ILE A 19 0.02 -8.21 10.60
C ILE A 19 0.59 -9.49 9.97
N ARG A 20 -0.10 -10.62 10.16
CA ARG A 20 0.23 -11.90 9.51
C ARG A 20 -0.59 -12.15 8.25
N ASN A 21 -1.81 -11.63 8.21
CA ASN A 21 -2.72 -11.80 7.08
C ASN A 21 -2.21 -11.02 5.86
N ILE A 22 -2.05 -11.71 4.74
CA ILE A 22 -1.54 -11.15 3.49
C ILE A 22 -2.51 -10.12 2.91
N ASP A 23 -3.81 -10.41 2.90
CA ASP A 23 -4.84 -9.55 2.33
C ASP A 23 -4.93 -8.22 3.08
N ILE A 24 -4.77 -8.23 4.40
CA ILE A 24 -4.70 -7.00 5.19
C ILE A 24 -3.50 -6.14 4.77
N LYS A 25 -2.33 -6.74 4.52
CA LYS A 25 -1.16 -6.00 4.00
C LYS A 25 -1.46 -5.40 2.63
N LYS A 26 -2.08 -6.18 1.73
CA LYS A 26 -2.48 -5.70 0.39
C LYS A 26 -3.45 -4.52 0.48
N CYS A 27 -4.45 -4.61 1.37
CA CYS A 27 -5.39 -3.52 1.63
C CYS A 27 -4.66 -2.25 2.10
N ILE A 28 -3.81 -2.36 3.11
CA ILE A 28 -3.06 -1.18 3.63
C ILE A 28 -2.24 -0.53 2.50
N MET A 29 -1.55 -1.34 1.71
CA MET A 29 -0.73 -0.85 0.60
C MET A 29 -1.55 -0.22 -0.54
N SER A 30 -2.82 -0.63 -0.74
CA SER A 30 -3.66 -0.14 -1.83
C SER A 30 -4.40 1.16 -1.48
N TYR A 31 -4.76 1.38 -0.22
CA TYR A 31 -5.39 2.63 0.25
C TYR A 31 -4.43 3.82 0.22
N GLY A 32 -3.12 3.57 0.21
CA GLY A 32 -2.11 4.61 0.07
C GLY A 32 -1.57 5.16 1.39
N PRO A 33 -0.64 6.12 1.31
CA PRO A 33 0.17 6.54 2.43
C PRO A 33 -0.64 7.34 3.46
N CYS A 34 -0.50 7.01 4.75
CA CYS A 34 -1.03 7.85 5.82
C CYS A 34 -0.14 9.10 6.00
N ARG A 35 -0.39 10.11 5.17
CA ARG A 35 0.28 11.42 5.17
C ARG A 35 -0.77 12.52 5.26
N PRO A 36 -1.28 12.79 6.46
CA PRO A 36 -2.30 13.80 6.66
C PRO A 36 -1.74 15.19 6.34
N ASP A 37 -2.53 16.01 5.64
CA ASP A 37 -2.26 17.44 5.48
C ASP A 37 -2.97 18.21 6.59
N ILE A 38 -2.40 18.12 7.79
CA ILE A 38 -2.95 18.69 9.02
C ILE A 38 -1.94 19.59 9.72
N VAL A 39 -2.44 20.40 10.66
CA VAL A 39 -1.59 21.02 11.66
C VAL A 39 -1.19 19.95 12.68
N PHE A 40 0.07 19.52 12.63
CA PHE A 40 0.57 18.46 13.51
C PHE A 40 0.50 18.88 15.00
N PRO A 41 0.12 17.96 15.90
CA PRO A 41 0.09 18.20 17.34
C PRO A 41 1.43 18.73 17.88
N ILE A 42 1.34 19.70 18.79
CA ILE A 42 2.51 20.29 19.45
C ILE A 42 2.71 19.62 20.81
N THR A 43 3.84 18.93 20.95
CA THR A 43 4.35 18.43 22.22
C THR A 43 5.14 19.53 22.92
N LYS A 44 4.69 19.94 24.11
CA LYS A 44 5.44 20.88 24.99
C LYS A 44 6.24 20.10 26.02
N LYS A 45 7.49 20.49 26.26
CA LYS A 45 8.34 19.97 27.32
C LYS A 45 8.35 20.90 28.54
N GLU A 46 8.78 20.36 29.67
CA GLU A 46 8.91 21.09 30.94
C GLU A 46 9.88 22.28 30.85
N ASP A 47 10.88 22.20 29.96
CA ASP A 47 11.85 23.27 29.67
C ASP A 47 11.28 24.40 28.81
N GLY A 48 9.99 24.35 28.44
CA GLY A 48 9.30 25.33 27.60
C GLY A 48 9.49 25.11 26.10
N SER A 49 10.33 24.16 25.69
CA SER A 49 10.48 23.81 24.28
C SER A 49 9.21 23.15 23.74
N SER A 50 8.92 23.41 22.46
CA SER A 50 7.74 22.90 21.77
C SER A 50 8.17 22.25 20.46
N TYR A 51 7.65 21.06 20.19
CA TYR A 51 8.00 20.29 19.02
C TYR A 51 6.77 19.66 18.39
N HIS A 52 6.77 19.51 17.07
CA HIS A 52 5.77 18.76 16.32
C HIS A 52 6.49 18.05 15.17
N PHE A 53 5.81 17.12 14.50
CA PHE A 53 6.34 16.52 13.29
C PHE A 53 6.45 17.56 12.16
N PRO A 54 7.64 17.76 11.55
CA PRO A 54 7.77 18.63 10.38
C PRO A 54 7.49 17.87 9.07
N SER A 55 6.47 18.27 8.32
CA SER A 55 6.05 17.57 7.09
C SER A 55 7.11 17.49 6.00
N TYR A 56 8.11 18.40 5.99
CA TYR A 56 9.21 18.35 5.03
C TYR A 56 10.03 17.04 5.11
N TYR A 57 9.97 16.28 6.21
CA TYR A 57 10.62 14.97 6.29
C TYR A 57 10.03 13.93 5.33
N TYR A 58 8.83 14.16 4.78
CA TYR A 58 8.32 13.34 3.68
C TYR A 58 9.17 13.42 2.41
N GLU A 59 10.08 14.39 2.31
CA GLU A 59 11.02 14.56 1.20
C GLU A 59 12.48 14.48 1.67
N GLN A 60 13.32 13.85 0.87
CA GLN A 60 14.78 13.89 1.01
C GLN A 60 15.37 14.79 -0.07
N THR A 61 16.25 15.70 0.32
CA THR A 61 17.07 16.48 -0.62
C THR A 61 18.39 15.75 -0.87
N LEU A 62 18.69 15.48 -2.14
CA LEU A 62 19.97 14.91 -2.56
C LEU A 62 21.07 15.98 -2.59
N LYS A 63 22.32 15.54 -2.73
CA LYS A 63 23.47 16.45 -2.95
C LYS A 63 23.34 17.31 -4.21
N SER A 64 22.49 16.91 -5.15
CA SER A 64 22.19 17.63 -6.38
C SER A 64 21.02 18.63 -6.24
N ASP A 65 20.60 18.93 -5.01
CA ASP A 65 19.42 19.75 -4.66
C ASP A 65 18.08 19.22 -5.21
N VAL A 66 18.06 18.00 -5.73
CA VAL A 66 16.84 17.31 -6.15
C VAL A 66 16.12 16.78 -4.92
N LYS A 67 14.82 17.07 -4.82
CA LYS A 67 13.94 16.49 -3.80
C LYS A 67 13.32 15.20 -4.29
N ILE A 68 13.40 14.15 -3.48
CA ILE A 68 12.73 12.87 -3.72
C ILE A 68 11.79 12.54 -2.56
N PRO A 69 10.62 11.95 -2.81
CA PRO A 69 9.71 11.53 -1.76
C PRO A 69 10.24 10.30 -0.99
N ARG A 70 10.11 10.31 0.34
CA ARG A 70 10.37 9.16 1.22
C ARG A 70 9.17 8.23 1.31
N PHE A 71 9.01 7.31 0.37
CA PHE A 71 7.84 6.42 0.27
C PHE A 71 7.55 5.53 1.49
N TRP A 72 8.45 5.43 2.48
CA TRP A 72 8.28 4.58 3.65
C TRP A 72 7.80 5.33 4.91
N LEU A 73 8.01 6.65 4.98
CA LEU A 73 7.78 7.47 6.18
C LEU A 73 6.34 7.99 6.21
N TYR A 74 5.54 7.49 7.15
CA TYR A 74 4.15 7.89 7.38
C TYR A 74 3.94 8.37 8.80
N TYR A 75 2.82 9.06 9.01
CA TYR A 75 2.44 9.61 10.31
C TYR A 75 1.11 8.99 10.75
N SER A 76 1.05 8.55 12.00
CA SER A 76 -0.16 8.07 12.65
C SER A 76 -0.77 9.21 13.44
N VAL A 77 -1.98 9.64 13.07
CA VAL A 77 -2.73 10.70 13.75
C VAL A 77 -3.16 10.25 15.12
N GLY A 78 -3.65 9.01 15.24
CA GLY A 78 -4.08 8.46 16.53
C GLY A 78 -2.95 8.24 17.54
N LEU A 79 -1.71 8.01 17.07
CA LEU A 79 -0.55 7.77 17.94
C LEU A 79 0.39 8.98 18.08
N ASP A 80 0.17 10.07 17.34
CA ASP A 80 1.10 11.21 17.22
C ASP A 80 2.57 10.76 17.06
N CYS A 81 2.80 9.93 16.03
CA CYS A 81 4.14 9.39 15.78
C CYS A 81 4.36 9.11 14.29
N VAL A 82 5.63 9.14 13.86
CA VAL A 82 6.00 8.62 12.54
C VAL A 82 6.44 7.17 12.60
N TYR A 83 6.13 6.41 11.57
CA TYR A 83 6.51 5.02 11.45
C TYR A 83 6.96 4.69 10.03
N CYS A 84 7.60 3.54 9.89
CA CYS A 84 8.01 3.00 8.61
C CYS A 84 7.02 1.90 8.18
N GLU A 85 6.24 2.17 7.14
CA GLU A 85 5.25 1.20 6.63
C GLU A 85 5.93 -0.10 6.20
N THR A 86 7.02 -0.02 5.43
CA THR A 86 7.68 -1.23 4.92
C THR A 86 8.19 -2.11 6.05
N CYS A 87 8.79 -1.51 7.08
CA CYS A 87 9.21 -2.23 8.28
C CYS A 87 8.02 -2.80 9.06
N TRP A 88 6.93 -2.05 9.20
CA TRP A 88 5.75 -2.52 9.91
C TRP A 88 5.14 -3.76 9.25
N LEU A 89 5.01 -3.73 7.91
CA LEU A 89 4.39 -4.80 7.14
C LEU A 89 5.30 -6.01 6.92
N PHE A 90 6.61 -5.81 6.75
CA PHE A 90 7.50 -6.86 6.22
C PHE A 90 8.71 -7.22 7.09
N ALA A 91 8.95 -6.55 8.22
CA ALA A 91 10.13 -6.86 9.02
C ALA A 91 10.15 -8.30 9.52
N ASN A 92 11.31 -8.95 9.41
CA ASN A 92 11.55 -10.26 10.02
C ASN A 92 11.69 -10.10 11.54
N ARG A 93 10.62 -10.42 12.27
CA ARG A 93 10.55 -10.30 13.73
C ARG A 93 11.38 -11.36 14.48
N HIS A 94 11.88 -12.37 13.78
CA HIS A 94 12.76 -13.41 14.34
C HIS A 94 14.25 -13.09 14.13
N TYR A 95 14.57 -12.00 13.44
CA TYR A 95 15.94 -11.58 13.20
C TYR A 95 16.61 -11.12 14.50
N SER A 96 17.85 -11.54 14.73
CA SER A 96 18.59 -11.27 15.98
C SER A 96 18.84 -9.78 16.25
N TYR A 97 18.90 -8.95 15.21
CA TYR A 97 19.07 -7.50 15.33
C TYR A 97 17.78 -6.73 14.99
N PHE A 98 16.62 -7.36 15.16
CA PHE A 98 15.31 -6.75 14.94
C PHE A 98 15.15 -5.48 15.79
N LYS A 99 14.70 -4.39 15.15
CA LYS A 99 14.42 -3.11 15.81
C LYS A 99 12.95 -2.74 15.62
N ASN A 100 12.22 -2.68 16.73
CA ASN A 100 10.80 -2.38 16.71
C ASN A 100 10.46 -0.89 16.65
N ALA A 101 11.43 0.03 16.87
CA ALA A 101 11.13 1.44 17.09
C ALA A 101 10.37 2.09 15.92
N TRP A 102 10.82 1.85 14.68
CA TRP A 102 10.16 2.34 13.47
C TRP A 102 8.90 1.58 13.09
N ILE A 103 8.65 0.45 13.74
CA ILE A 103 7.37 -0.26 13.64
C ILE A 103 6.40 0.36 14.63
N ILE A 104 6.80 0.58 15.88
CA ILE A 104 5.94 1.10 16.94
C ILE A 104 5.56 2.57 16.71
N GLY A 105 6.54 3.36 16.27
CA GLY A 105 6.39 4.80 16.11
C GLY A 105 7.53 5.57 16.78
N ILE A 106 7.90 6.68 16.18
CA ILE A 106 8.87 7.65 16.68
C ILE A 106 8.15 8.99 16.84
N ASN A 107 8.21 9.58 18.02
CA ASN A 107 7.74 10.94 18.31
C ASN A 107 8.85 11.84 18.89
N ASP A 108 10.10 11.41 18.74
CA ASP A 108 11.29 12.16 19.15
C ASP A 108 11.70 13.13 18.03
N TRP A 109 10.91 14.19 17.88
CA TRP A 109 11.08 15.23 16.87
C TRP A 109 12.47 15.89 16.89
N PRO A 110 13.06 16.22 18.05
CA PRO A 110 14.39 16.84 18.11
C PRO A 110 15.49 15.98 17.48
N ASN A 111 15.37 14.65 17.59
CA ASN A 111 16.38 13.71 17.09
C ASN A 111 15.96 13.03 15.78
N LEU A 112 14.86 13.48 15.16
CA LEU A 112 14.25 12.78 14.04
C LEU A 112 15.19 12.65 12.83
N THR A 113 15.96 13.69 12.49
CA THR A 113 16.97 13.64 11.40
C THR A 113 17.94 12.48 11.58
N ASN A 114 18.51 12.34 12.78
CA ASN A 114 19.48 11.30 13.08
C ASN A 114 18.82 9.93 13.03
N LYS A 115 17.62 9.79 13.61
CA LYS A 115 16.86 8.53 13.58
C LYS A 115 16.52 8.10 12.16
N ILE A 116 16.08 9.02 11.29
CA ILE A 116 15.79 8.77 9.87
C ILE A 116 17.06 8.29 9.18
N THR A 117 18.16 9.04 9.33
CA THR A 117 19.44 8.73 8.67
C THR A 117 19.98 7.35 9.08
N THR A 118 19.87 6.99 10.36
CA THR A 118 20.26 5.67 10.86
C THR A 118 19.30 4.57 10.35
N HIS A 119 18.00 4.86 10.26
CA HIS A 119 17.00 3.90 9.79
C HIS A 119 17.19 3.54 8.32
N GLU A 120 17.39 4.54 7.46
CA GLU A 120 17.57 4.35 6.02
C GLU A 120 18.78 3.45 5.69
N LYS A 121 19.78 3.42 6.56
CA LYS A 121 20.98 2.58 6.44
C LYS A 121 20.84 1.21 7.10
N SER A 122 19.75 0.95 7.80
CA SER A 122 19.57 -0.31 8.54
C SER A 122 19.21 -1.46 7.60
N LEU A 123 19.78 -2.64 7.85
CA LEU A 123 19.48 -3.85 7.07
C LEU A 123 17.99 -4.16 7.05
N GLN A 124 17.31 -4.07 8.20
CA GLN A 124 15.86 -4.27 8.29
C GLN A 124 15.09 -3.36 7.33
N HIS A 125 15.44 -2.07 7.26
CA HIS A 125 14.78 -1.14 6.33
C HIS A 125 15.05 -1.52 4.88
N ILE A 126 16.31 -1.79 4.52
CA ILE A 126 16.72 -2.14 3.16
C ILE A 126 15.99 -3.40 2.68
N GLU A 127 15.98 -4.46 3.50
CA GLU A 127 15.32 -5.72 3.18
C GLU A 127 13.80 -5.57 3.04
N THR A 128 13.17 -4.85 3.96
CA THR A 128 11.71 -4.65 3.94
C THR A 128 11.27 -3.76 2.79
N SER A 129 12.05 -2.73 2.45
CA SER A 129 11.82 -1.90 1.27
C SER A 129 11.97 -2.70 -0.02
N LYS A 130 12.94 -3.62 -0.11
CA LYS A 130 13.07 -4.55 -1.24
C LYS A 130 11.86 -5.48 -1.35
N THR A 131 11.44 -6.10 -0.24
CA THR A 131 10.27 -6.98 -0.20
C THR A 131 9.00 -6.24 -0.61
N CYS A 132 8.78 -5.04 -0.09
CA CYS A 132 7.64 -4.19 -0.46
C CYS A 132 7.64 -3.86 -1.97
N SER A 133 8.81 -3.57 -2.54
CA SER A 133 8.95 -3.26 -3.98
C SER A 133 8.60 -4.47 -4.85
N LEU A 134 9.08 -5.66 -4.48
CA LEU A 134 8.74 -6.92 -5.15
C LEU A 134 7.25 -7.24 -5.03
N TRP A 135 6.66 -7.01 -3.86
CA TRP A 135 5.21 -7.19 -3.65
C TRP A 135 4.39 -6.28 -4.56
N LYS A 136 4.72 -4.99 -4.64
CA LYS A 136 4.03 -4.04 -5.53
C LYS A 136 4.14 -4.46 -7.00
N GLN A 137 5.29 -4.98 -7.42
CA GLN A 137 5.48 -5.49 -8.78
C GLN A 137 4.62 -6.74 -9.03
N ASN A 138 4.65 -7.72 -8.13
CA ASN A 138 3.85 -8.94 -8.24
C ASN A 138 2.34 -8.64 -8.23
N GLU A 139 1.85 -7.76 -7.35
CA GLU A 139 0.45 -7.34 -7.34
C GLU A 139 0.04 -6.65 -8.64
N THR A 140 0.95 -5.89 -9.25
CA THR A 140 0.68 -5.26 -10.55
C THR A 140 0.55 -6.32 -11.66
N ILE A 141 1.40 -7.34 -11.63
CA ILE A 141 1.36 -8.48 -12.57
C ILE A 141 0.07 -9.30 -12.39
N ASP A 142 -0.31 -9.61 -11.14
CA ASP A 142 -1.52 -10.35 -10.83
C ASP A 142 -2.76 -9.61 -11.38
N LYS A 143 -2.86 -8.29 -11.15
CA LYS A 143 -3.96 -7.46 -11.67
C LYS A 143 -4.03 -7.43 -13.19
N ILE A 144 -2.88 -7.36 -13.87
CA ILE A 144 -2.83 -7.42 -15.34
C ILE A 144 -3.33 -8.78 -15.83
N SER A 145 -2.90 -9.86 -15.19
CA SER A 145 -3.28 -11.22 -15.55
C SER A 145 -4.78 -11.47 -15.34
N GLU A 146 -5.33 -11.09 -14.17
CA GLU A 146 -6.76 -11.17 -13.87
C GLU A 146 -7.62 -10.40 -14.88
N ARG A 147 -7.16 -9.23 -15.30
CA ARG A 147 -7.82 -8.44 -16.33
C ARG A 147 -7.83 -9.16 -17.68
N GLN A 148 -6.71 -9.72 -18.11
CA GLN A 148 -6.62 -10.48 -19.36
C GLN A 148 -7.56 -11.70 -19.36
N TYR A 149 -7.58 -12.47 -18.27
CA TYR A 149 -8.52 -13.58 -18.13
C TYR A 149 -9.99 -13.13 -18.18
N SER A 150 -10.30 -11.99 -17.56
CA SER A 150 -11.66 -11.43 -17.57
C SER A 150 -12.08 -10.96 -18.97
N GLU A 151 -11.19 -10.30 -19.69
CA GLU A 151 -11.40 -9.84 -21.07
C GLU A 151 -11.58 -11.04 -22.04
N GLU A 152 -10.76 -12.08 -21.89
CA GLU A 152 -10.88 -13.32 -22.66
C GLU A 152 -12.18 -14.07 -22.36
N ALA A 153 -12.55 -14.19 -21.07
CA ALA A 153 -13.82 -14.79 -20.67
C ALA A 153 -15.02 -14.01 -21.25
N LEU A 154 -14.97 -12.68 -21.27
CA LEU A 154 -16.00 -11.85 -21.87
C LEU A 154 -16.09 -12.06 -23.39
N PHE A 155 -14.94 -12.12 -24.08
CA PHE A 155 -14.88 -12.41 -25.50
C PHE A 155 -15.55 -13.75 -25.83
N TRP A 156 -15.17 -14.83 -25.12
CA TRP A 156 -15.74 -16.15 -25.36
C TRP A 156 -17.24 -16.24 -25.03
N ARG A 157 -17.71 -15.54 -23.99
CA ARG A 157 -19.16 -15.43 -23.71
C ARG A 157 -19.91 -14.78 -24.87
N ASN A 158 -19.38 -13.68 -25.43
CA ASN A 158 -20.00 -12.99 -26.56
C ASN A 158 -20.03 -13.85 -27.83
N VAL A 159 -18.97 -14.64 -28.08
CA VAL A 159 -18.93 -15.60 -29.19
C VAL A 159 -20.00 -16.67 -29.02
N LEU A 160 -20.08 -17.29 -27.84
CA LEU A 160 -21.08 -18.33 -27.55
C LEU A 160 -22.51 -17.78 -27.66
N GLU A 161 -22.76 -16.57 -27.16
CA GLU A 161 -24.07 -15.92 -27.27
C GLU A 161 -24.50 -15.74 -28.75
N ARG A 162 -23.58 -15.32 -29.62
CA ARG A 162 -23.84 -15.19 -31.07
C ARG A 162 -24.15 -16.53 -31.72
N ILE A 163 -23.39 -17.57 -31.39
CA ILE A 163 -23.62 -18.93 -31.92
C ILE A 163 -25.00 -19.44 -31.50
N ILE A 164 -25.36 -19.28 -30.22
CA ILE A 164 -26.68 -19.68 -29.70
C ILE A 164 -27.80 -18.94 -30.43
N LYS A 165 -27.66 -17.62 -30.66
CA LYS A 165 -28.65 -16.82 -31.41
C LYS A 165 -28.80 -17.31 -32.85
N ILE A 166 -27.70 -17.66 -33.53
CA ILE A 166 -27.75 -18.21 -34.90
C ILE A 166 -28.48 -19.56 -34.91
N ILE A 167 -28.16 -20.46 -33.99
CA ILE A 167 -28.83 -21.77 -33.89
C ILE A 167 -30.32 -21.61 -33.62
N LEU A 168 -30.70 -20.72 -32.69
CA LEU A 168 -32.11 -20.44 -32.39
C LEU A 168 -32.84 -19.86 -33.61
N PHE A 169 -32.20 -18.96 -34.36
CA PHE A 169 -32.77 -18.41 -35.59
C PHE A 169 -33.00 -19.49 -36.65
N LEU A 170 -32.00 -20.33 -36.92
CA LEU A 170 -32.10 -21.41 -37.91
C LEU A 170 -33.15 -22.46 -37.52
N THR A 171 -33.23 -22.82 -36.24
CA THR A 171 -34.21 -23.80 -35.75
C THR A 171 -35.63 -23.24 -35.70
N ALA A 172 -35.81 -21.94 -35.45
CA ALA A 172 -37.12 -21.28 -35.49
C ALA A 172 -37.67 -21.12 -36.92
N ASP A 173 -36.81 -20.95 -37.92
CA ASP A 173 -37.20 -20.68 -39.31
C ASP A 173 -37.30 -21.96 -40.19
N ASN A 174 -37.30 -23.16 -39.58
CA ASN A 174 -37.31 -24.46 -40.27
C ASN A 174 -36.24 -24.64 -41.37
N THR A 175 -35.16 -23.85 -41.33
CA THR A 175 -34.05 -23.98 -42.27
C THR A 175 -33.14 -25.11 -41.77
N ALA A 176 -33.32 -26.29 -42.38
CA ALA A 176 -32.58 -27.48 -42.01
C ALA A 176 -31.06 -27.24 -42.11
N LEU A 177 -30.33 -27.50 -41.01
CA LEU A 177 -28.89 -27.70 -41.00
C LEU A 177 -28.55 -29.02 -41.73
N ARG A 178 -28.69 -29.06 -43.05
CA ARG A 178 -28.22 -30.20 -43.86
C ARG A 178 -27.03 -29.77 -44.69
N GLY A 179 -25.88 -30.38 -44.39
CA GLY A 179 -24.76 -30.40 -45.32
C GLY A 179 -25.17 -31.13 -46.58
N HIS A 180 -24.82 -30.57 -47.74
CA HIS A 180 -24.79 -31.33 -48.98
C HIS A 180 -23.51 -32.17 -48.96
N GLU A 181 -23.64 -33.47 -48.71
CA GLU A 181 -22.60 -34.44 -49.07
C GLU A 181 -22.67 -34.64 -50.59
N HIS A 182 -21.54 -34.41 -51.26
CA HIS A 182 -21.28 -34.77 -52.64
C HIS A 182 -20.08 -35.71 -52.69
#